data_AF-A0A656JLE8-F1
#
_entry.id   AF-A0A656JLE8-F1
#
_cell.length_a   1.000
_cell.length_b   1.000
_cell.length_c   1.000
_cell.angle_alpha   90.00
_cell.angle_beta   90.00
_cell.angle_gamma   90.00
#
_symmetry.space_group_name_H-M   'P 1'
#
loop_
_entity.id
_entity.type
_entity.pdbx_description
1 polymer ?
#
loop_
_entity_poly.entity_id
_entity_poly.type
_entity_poly.pdbx_seq_one_letter_code
_entity_poly.pdbx_strand_id
1 'polypeptide(L)'
;SLKVIGTASRAETESWVRELGAHEVLDHSKPLSEELKRVGLNQVTHVASLTQTEQHLDQLVEALKPQGKLGLIDDPKTLDVSKLKRKSLSLHWEFMYTRSMFETEDMIEQHNLLNRVAELIDAGTLKTTFGEHFGTINAENLRRAHALLESGKAKGKVVLEGF
;
A
#
# COMPACT_ATOMS: atom_id res chain seq x y z
N SER A 1 10.39 7.49 16.75
CA SER A 1 9.46 6.53 16.10
C SER A 1 8.89 7.17 14.84
N LEU A 2 8.41 6.37 13.88
CA LEU A 2 7.75 6.85 12.67
C LEU A 2 6.24 6.93 12.90
N LYS A 3 5.59 8.05 12.55
CA LYS A 3 4.13 8.18 12.58
C LYS A 3 3.58 7.65 11.25
N VAL A 4 2.84 6.55 11.32
CA VAL A 4 2.20 5.90 10.15
C VAL A 4 0.81 6.47 9.95
N ILE A 5 0.51 6.90 8.72
CA ILE A 5 -0.78 7.45 8.32
C ILE A 5 -1.33 6.53 7.23
N GLY A 6 -2.51 5.96 7.46
CA GLY A 6 -3.23 5.19 6.47
C GLY A 6 -4.29 6.03 5.76
N THR A 7 -4.86 5.51 4.68
CA THR A 7 -6.04 6.10 4.04
C THR A 7 -7.15 5.06 3.90
N ALA A 8 -8.40 5.48 4.13
CA ALA A 8 -9.60 4.66 3.94
C ALA A 8 -10.83 5.58 3.83
N SER A 9 -11.82 5.22 2.99
CA SER A 9 -13.00 6.04 2.73
C SER A 9 -14.32 5.51 3.31
N ARG A 10 -14.31 4.32 3.93
CA ARG A 10 -15.47 3.72 4.61
C ARG A 10 -15.16 3.49 6.08
N ALA A 11 -16.16 3.66 6.95
CA ALA A 11 -16.01 3.47 8.40
C ALA A 11 -15.43 2.09 8.76
N GLU A 12 -15.88 1.03 8.08
CA GLU A 12 -15.38 -0.34 8.31
C GLU A 12 -13.89 -0.49 7.95
N THR A 13 -13.42 0.16 6.88
CA THR A 13 -12.02 0.11 6.44
C THR A 13 -11.15 1.06 7.26
N GLU A 14 -11.71 2.18 7.73
CA GLU A 14 -11.01 3.09 8.64
C GLU A 14 -10.69 2.40 9.96
N SER A 15 -11.68 1.74 10.59
CA SER A 15 -11.46 0.97 11.83
C SER A 15 -10.38 -0.09 11.62
N TRP A 16 -10.47 -0.84 10.52
CA TRP A 16 -9.51 -1.89 10.20
C TRP A 16 -8.09 -1.36 10.04
N VAL A 17 -7.90 -0.24 9.33
CA VAL A 17 -6.56 0.37 9.17
C VAL A 17 -6.00 0.89 10.51
N ARG A 18 -6.85 1.41 11.41
CA ARG A 18 -6.44 1.80 12.77
C ARG A 18 -6.02 0.59 13.61
N GLU A 19 -6.79 -0.50 13.55
CA GLU A 19 -6.49 -1.76 14.24
C GLU A 19 -5.16 -2.38 13.80
N LEU A 20 -4.74 -2.15 12.55
CA LEU A 20 -3.44 -2.56 12.00
C LEU A 20 -2.27 -1.64 12.42
N GLY A 21 -2.53 -0.57 13.17
CA GLY A 21 -1.48 0.29 13.76
C GLY A 21 -1.27 1.63 13.05
N ALA A 22 -2.18 2.05 12.17
CA ALA A 22 -2.15 3.42 11.68
C ALA A 22 -2.44 4.40 12.83
N HIS A 23 -1.58 5.42 12.98
CA HIS A 23 -1.73 6.44 14.01
C HIS A 23 -2.82 7.44 13.64
N GLU A 24 -2.97 7.70 12.33
CA GLU A 24 -4.04 8.49 11.75
C GLU A 24 -4.59 7.78 10.53
N VAL A 25 -5.86 8.02 10.22
CA VAL A 25 -6.48 7.57 8.96
C VAL A 25 -7.15 8.76 8.28
N LEU A 26 -6.84 8.93 7.00
CA LEU A 26 -7.36 9.99 6.14
C LEU A 26 -8.38 9.44 5.15
N ASP A 27 -9.36 10.25 4.78
CA ASP A 27 -10.30 9.90 3.73
C ASP A 27 -9.73 10.24 2.34
N HIS A 28 -9.28 9.22 1.59
CA HIS A 28 -8.72 9.40 0.25
C HIS A 28 -9.78 9.74 -0.82
N SER A 29 -11.07 9.83 -0.48
CA SER A 29 -12.07 10.43 -1.38
C SER A 29 -12.00 11.97 -1.39
N LYS A 30 -11.27 12.56 -0.44
CA LYS A 30 -11.04 13.99 -0.29
C LYS A 30 -9.60 14.37 -0.64
N PRO A 31 -9.30 15.66 -0.85
CA PRO A 31 -7.92 16.12 -1.05
C PRO A 31 -7.00 15.71 0.11
N LEU A 32 -6.04 14.81 -0.12
CA LEU A 32 -5.17 14.27 0.93
C LEU A 32 -4.36 15.34 1.66
N SER A 33 -4.00 16.44 0.98
CA SER A 33 -3.28 17.56 1.61
C SER A 33 -4.14 18.31 2.63
N GLU A 34 -5.46 18.38 2.42
CA GLU A 34 -6.41 18.98 3.37
C GLU A 34 -6.69 18.03 4.54
N GLU A 35 -6.86 16.74 4.25
CA GLU A 35 -7.02 15.71 5.28
C GLU A 35 -5.80 15.62 6.21
N LEU A 36 -4.58 15.78 5.68
CA LEU A 36 -3.38 15.90 6.51
C LEU A 36 -3.46 17.09 7.47
N LYS A 37 -3.85 18.28 6.96
CA LYS A 37 -3.98 19.48 7.78
C LYS A 37 -5.05 19.30 8.87
N ARG A 38 -6.14 18.60 8.57
CA ARG A 38 -7.21 18.27 9.53
C ARG A 38 -6.68 17.51 10.75
N VAL A 39 -5.69 16.63 10.56
CA VAL A 39 -5.04 15.88 11.66
C VAL A 39 -3.79 16.59 12.23
N GLY A 40 -3.64 17.89 11.96
CA GLY A 40 -2.56 18.73 12.49
C GLY A 40 -1.20 18.50 11.81
N LEU A 41 -1.18 17.90 10.62
CA LEU A 41 0.04 17.61 9.87
C LEU A 41 0.06 18.41 8.57
N ASN A 42 1.16 19.12 8.30
CA ASN A 42 1.27 19.88 7.05
C ASN A 42 1.82 19.05 5.90
N GLN A 43 2.86 18.25 6.17
CA GLN A 43 3.57 17.48 5.15
C GLN A 43 4.24 16.23 5.73
N VAL A 44 4.46 15.23 4.88
CA VAL A 44 5.14 13.96 5.19
C VAL A 44 6.46 13.84 4.44
N THR A 45 7.35 12.98 4.92
CA THR A 45 8.66 12.74 4.29
C THR A 45 8.63 11.62 3.25
N HIS A 46 7.72 10.66 3.44
CA HIS A 46 7.58 9.47 2.59
C HIS A 46 6.09 9.23 2.31
N VAL A 47 5.79 8.79 1.09
CA VAL A 47 4.48 8.30 0.67
C VAL A 47 4.70 6.95 -0.01
N ALA A 48 3.92 5.95 0.37
CA ALA A 48 3.76 4.70 -0.38
C ALA A 48 2.36 4.69 -1.00
N SER A 49 2.30 4.83 -2.33
CA SER A 49 1.05 4.81 -3.08
C SER A 49 0.76 3.40 -3.58
N LEU A 50 -0.34 2.83 -3.09
CA LEU A 50 -0.68 1.42 -3.34
C LEU A 50 -1.79 1.24 -4.40
N THR A 51 -2.47 2.32 -4.74
CA THR A 51 -3.56 2.34 -5.73
C THR A 51 -3.88 3.78 -6.15
N GLN A 52 -4.43 3.93 -7.36
CA GLN A 52 -4.94 5.20 -7.88
C GLN A 52 -3.89 6.33 -7.89
N THR A 53 -2.60 6.01 -8.10
CA THR A 53 -1.52 7.02 -8.08
C THR A 53 -1.77 8.14 -9.09
N GLU A 54 -2.26 7.81 -10.29
CA GLU A 54 -2.59 8.79 -11.33
C GLU A 54 -3.61 9.84 -10.83
N GLN A 55 -4.65 9.40 -10.12
CA GLN A 55 -5.69 10.26 -9.57
C GLN A 55 -5.16 11.15 -8.43
N HIS A 56 -4.29 10.60 -7.57
CA HIS A 56 -3.84 11.26 -6.35
C HIS A 56 -2.54 12.05 -6.51
N LEU A 57 -1.85 11.97 -7.65
CA LEU A 57 -0.49 12.49 -7.84
C LEU A 57 -0.30 13.94 -7.35
N ASP A 58 -1.21 14.86 -7.69
CA ASP A 58 -1.11 16.26 -7.27
C ASP A 58 -1.19 16.41 -5.75
N GLN A 59 -2.06 15.64 -5.11
CA GLN A 59 -2.21 15.64 -3.66
C GLN A 59 -1.02 14.96 -2.97
N LEU A 60 -0.45 13.90 -3.56
CA LEU A 60 0.76 13.26 -3.05
C LEU A 60 1.98 14.19 -3.12
N VAL A 61 2.15 14.89 -4.25
CA VAL A 61 3.19 15.91 -4.42
C VAL A 61 3.00 17.05 -3.42
N GLU A 62 1.76 17.47 -3.17
CA GLU A 62 1.50 18.54 -2.20
C GLU A 62 1.76 18.10 -0.75
N ALA A 63 1.35 16.89 -0.40
CA ALA A 63 1.56 16.27 0.90
C ALA A 63 3.04 16.04 1.23
N LEU A 64 3.90 15.85 0.23
CA LEU A 64 5.33 15.64 0.44
C LEU A 64 6.07 16.94 0.78
N LYS A 65 7.01 16.85 1.73
CA LYS A 65 8.03 17.87 1.97
C LYS A 65 8.97 17.99 0.76
N PRO A 66 9.62 19.15 0.53
CA PRO A 66 10.77 19.20 -0.37
C PRO A 66 11.77 18.09 -0.05
N GLN A 67 12.31 17.43 -1.08
CA GLN A 67 13.19 16.27 -1.02
C GLN A 67 12.54 15.00 -0.43
N GLY A 68 11.22 14.94 -0.38
CA GLY A 68 10.47 13.75 0.01
C GLY A 68 10.60 12.60 -0.99
N LYS A 69 10.10 11.42 -0.58
CA LYS A 69 10.16 10.19 -1.38
C LYS A 69 8.77 9.65 -1.66
N LEU A 70 8.46 9.45 -2.93
CA LEU A 70 7.25 8.79 -3.40
C LEU A 70 7.60 7.38 -3.90
N GLY A 71 7.10 6.36 -3.21
CA GLY A 71 7.10 4.98 -3.69
C GLY A 71 5.74 4.60 -4.26
N LEU A 72 5.69 3.79 -5.32
CA LEU A 72 4.44 3.26 -5.88
C LEU A 72 4.59 1.82 -6.37
N ILE A 73 3.49 1.08 -6.33
CA ILE A 73 3.39 -0.33 -6.78
C ILE A 73 2.25 -0.58 -7.78
N ASP A 74 1.41 0.43 -8.06
CA ASP A 74 0.34 0.32 -9.04
C ASP A 74 0.79 0.76 -10.44
N ASP A 75 -0.07 0.54 -11.44
CA ASP A 75 0.21 0.79 -12.86
C ASP A 75 -0.62 1.97 -13.40
N PRO A 76 -0.26 3.23 -13.08
CA PRO A 76 -0.93 4.40 -13.64
C PRO A 76 -0.75 4.43 -15.17
N LYS A 77 -1.79 4.82 -15.92
CA LYS A 77 -1.70 4.94 -17.39
C LYS A 77 -0.81 6.10 -17.79
N THR A 78 -0.89 7.19 -17.01
CA THR A 78 -0.02 8.35 -17.16
C THR A 78 0.56 8.75 -15.81
N LEU A 79 1.83 9.14 -15.82
CA LEU A 79 2.53 9.64 -14.64
C LEU A 79 3.37 10.86 -15.01
N ASP A 80 2.85 12.04 -14.72
CA ASP A 80 3.55 13.30 -14.99
C ASP A 80 4.63 13.57 -13.92
N VAL A 81 5.80 12.97 -14.14
CA VAL A 81 6.97 13.13 -13.25
C VAL A 81 7.49 14.57 -13.17
N SER A 82 7.12 15.45 -14.10
CA SER A 82 7.56 16.85 -14.06
C SER A 82 7.03 17.58 -12.82
N LYS A 83 5.88 17.14 -12.29
CA LYS A 83 5.26 17.67 -11.05
C LYS A 83 6.16 17.48 -9.82
N LEU A 84 7.02 16.46 -9.81
CA LEU A 84 7.95 16.16 -8.71
C LEU A 84 9.10 17.19 -8.62
N LYS A 85 9.40 17.88 -9.74
CA LYS A 85 10.61 18.70 -9.91
C LYS A 85 10.71 19.87 -8.93
N ARG A 86 9.60 20.60 -8.72
CA ARG A 86 9.59 21.83 -7.88
C ARG A 86 10.01 21.55 -6.43
N LYS A 87 9.67 20.37 -5.93
CA LYS A 87 10.02 19.92 -4.58
C LYS A 87 11.23 18.98 -4.58
N SER A 88 11.88 18.75 -5.72
CA SER A 88 13.00 17.79 -5.84
C SER A 88 12.66 16.42 -5.24
N LEU A 89 11.44 15.93 -5.50
CA LEU A 89 10.99 14.65 -4.96
C LEU A 89 11.66 13.50 -5.70
N SER A 90 11.96 12.43 -4.96
CA SER A 90 12.40 11.16 -5.57
C SER A 90 11.19 10.26 -5.83
N LEU A 91 11.24 9.52 -6.92
CA LEU A 91 10.26 8.52 -7.32
C LEU A 91 10.91 7.14 -7.29
N HIS A 92 10.30 6.19 -6.60
CA HIS A 92 10.79 4.81 -6.45
C HIS A 92 9.70 3.86 -6.92
N TRP A 93 9.98 3.08 -7.96
CA TRP A 93 9.09 2.01 -8.36
C TRP A 93 9.45 0.75 -7.58
N GLU A 94 8.49 0.18 -6.87
CA GLU A 94 8.68 -1.08 -6.16
C GLU A 94 7.99 -2.20 -6.92
N PHE A 95 8.79 -3.14 -7.42
CA PHE A 95 8.32 -4.30 -8.16
C PHE A 95 9.00 -5.56 -7.64
N MET A 96 8.26 -6.31 -6.83
CA MET A 96 8.79 -7.44 -6.08
C MET A 96 9.33 -8.58 -6.97
N TYR A 97 9.02 -8.63 -8.26
CA TYR A 97 9.59 -9.63 -9.17
C TYR A 97 10.97 -9.24 -9.73
N THR A 98 11.42 -7.99 -9.57
CA THR A 98 12.69 -7.51 -10.16
C THR A 98 13.86 -8.43 -9.80
N ARG A 99 14.04 -8.74 -8.51
CA ARG A 99 15.16 -9.58 -8.04
C ARG A 99 15.15 -10.98 -8.66
N SER A 100 14.00 -11.65 -8.65
CA SER A 100 13.87 -13.02 -9.16
C SER A 100 13.88 -13.09 -10.69
N MET A 101 13.37 -12.06 -11.37
CA MET A 101 13.31 -12.01 -12.83
C MET A 101 14.70 -11.79 -13.46
N PHE A 102 15.56 -11.04 -12.77
CA PHE A 102 16.91 -10.72 -13.23
C PHE A 102 18.01 -11.45 -12.47
N GLU A 103 17.66 -12.34 -11.54
CA GLU A 103 18.59 -13.09 -10.68
C GLU A 103 19.67 -12.18 -10.08
N THR A 104 19.26 -11.05 -9.51
CA THR A 104 20.19 -10.03 -8.99
C THR A 104 21.04 -10.58 -7.85
N GLU A 105 22.23 -9.99 -7.63
CA GLU A 105 23.16 -10.42 -6.57
C GLU A 105 22.51 -10.45 -5.17
N ASP A 106 21.50 -9.60 -4.95
CA ASP A 106 20.74 -9.48 -3.70
C ASP A 106 19.42 -10.27 -3.69
N MET A 107 19.22 -11.24 -4.59
CA MET A 107 17.98 -12.05 -4.66
C MET A 107 17.66 -12.76 -3.33
N ILE A 108 18.69 -13.12 -2.56
CA ILE A 108 18.56 -13.74 -1.23
C ILE A 108 17.80 -12.87 -0.22
N GLU A 109 17.73 -11.56 -0.43
CA GLU A 109 17.09 -10.64 0.51
C GLU A 109 15.57 -10.87 0.62
N GLN A 110 14.93 -11.47 -0.38
CA GLN A 110 13.52 -11.88 -0.25
C GLN A 110 13.33 -12.99 0.77
N HIS A 111 14.24 -13.97 0.81
CA HIS A 111 14.23 -15.03 1.83
C HIS A 111 14.43 -14.44 3.22
N ASN A 112 15.45 -13.57 3.38
CA ASN A 112 15.75 -12.91 4.64
C ASN A 112 14.56 -12.07 5.15
N LEU A 113 13.92 -11.32 4.25
CA LEU A 113 12.72 -10.54 4.57
C LEU A 113 11.55 -11.43 5.02
N LEU A 114 11.26 -12.51 4.30
CA LEU A 114 10.15 -13.41 4.64
C LEU A 114 10.37 -14.14 5.97
N ASN A 115 11.60 -14.57 6.28
CA ASN A 115 11.93 -15.12 7.59
C ASN A 115 11.71 -14.09 8.69
N ARG A 116 12.14 -12.84 8.46
CA ARG A 116 11.92 -11.76 9.43
C ARG A 116 10.43 -11.48 9.64
N VAL A 117 9.62 -11.53 8.59
CA VAL A 117 8.16 -11.39 8.69
C VAL A 117 7.57 -12.53 9.53
N ALA A 118 8.02 -13.77 9.34
CA ALA A 118 7.58 -14.92 10.14
C ALA A 118 7.90 -14.74 11.63
N GLU A 119 9.14 -14.35 11.97
CA GLU A 119 9.53 -14.04 13.35
C GLU A 119 8.64 -12.95 13.98
N LEU A 120 8.31 -11.90 13.22
CA LEU A 120 7.46 -10.81 13.70
C LEU A 120 6.00 -11.23 13.88
N ILE A 121 5.51 -12.20 13.10
CA ILE A 121 4.19 -12.81 13.28
C ILE A 121 4.18 -13.67 14.55
N ASP A 122 5.19 -14.53 14.75
CA ASP A 122 5.30 -15.38 15.94
C ASP A 122 5.43 -14.54 17.22
N ALA A 123 6.12 -13.40 17.14
CA ALA A 123 6.23 -12.43 18.24
C ALA A 123 4.96 -11.58 18.45
N GLY A 124 3.92 -11.75 17.63
CA GLY A 124 2.67 -10.98 17.69
C GLY A 124 2.80 -9.51 17.29
N THR A 125 3.93 -9.10 16.72
CA THR A 125 4.18 -7.73 16.25
C THR A 125 3.46 -7.46 14.94
N LEU A 126 3.50 -8.42 14.01
CA LEU A 126 2.69 -8.41 12.80
C LEU A 126 1.49 -9.34 12.98
N LYS A 127 0.35 -8.96 12.42
CA LYS A 127 -0.87 -9.77 12.38
C LYS A 127 -1.19 -10.12 10.94
N THR A 128 -1.83 -11.27 10.75
CA THR A 128 -2.33 -11.65 9.43
C THR A 128 -3.28 -10.60 8.87
N THR A 129 -3.22 -10.39 7.56
CA THR A 129 -4.16 -9.54 6.81
C THR A 129 -5.24 -10.37 6.12
N PHE A 130 -5.39 -11.65 6.51
CA PHE A 130 -6.46 -12.53 6.05
C PHE A 130 -7.82 -11.83 6.14
N GLY A 131 -8.54 -11.81 5.03
CA GLY A 131 -9.87 -11.23 4.89
C GLY A 131 -10.93 -12.30 4.74
N GLU A 132 -11.01 -12.91 3.56
CA GLU A 132 -12.06 -13.87 3.21
C GLU A 132 -11.47 -15.21 2.74
N HIS A 133 -12.10 -16.32 3.13
CA HIS A 133 -11.81 -17.65 2.61
C HIS A 133 -12.77 -18.01 1.49
N PHE A 134 -12.25 -18.33 0.31
CA PHE A 134 -13.06 -18.62 -0.87
C PHE A 134 -13.20 -20.12 -1.16
N GLY A 135 -12.81 -20.99 -0.24
CA GLY A 135 -12.95 -22.44 -0.32
C GLY A 135 -11.75 -23.11 -1.00
N THR A 136 -12.00 -24.28 -1.60
CA THR A 136 -10.97 -25.05 -2.29
C THR A 136 -10.48 -24.36 -3.55
N ILE A 137 -9.25 -24.65 -3.94
CA ILE A 137 -8.65 -24.14 -5.16
C ILE A 137 -9.29 -24.86 -6.35
N ASN A 138 -10.29 -24.21 -6.95
CA ASN A 138 -10.92 -24.63 -8.18
C ASN A 138 -11.26 -23.41 -9.07
N ALA A 139 -11.59 -23.66 -10.33
CA ALA A 139 -11.83 -22.60 -11.32
C ALA A 139 -13.05 -21.70 -11.00
N GLU A 140 -14.03 -22.20 -10.24
CA GLU A 140 -15.18 -21.41 -9.80
C GLU A 140 -14.76 -20.40 -8.73
N ASN A 141 -14.11 -20.88 -7.67
CA ASN A 141 -13.67 -20.05 -6.55
C ASN A 141 -12.60 -19.04 -6.98
N LEU A 142 -11.69 -19.41 -7.88
CA LEU A 142 -10.71 -18.49 -8.46
C LEU A 142 -11.38 -17.34 -9.23
N ARG A 143 -12.35 -17.64 -10.10
CA ARG A 143 -13.10 -16.58 -10.83
C ARG A 143 -13.82 -15.64 -9.87
N ARG A 144 -14.39 -16.18 -8.80
CA ARG A 144 -15.04 -15.39 -7.75
C ARG A 144 -14.04 -14.47 -7.04
N ALA A 145 -12.85 -14.98 -6.70
CA ALA A 145 -11.79 -14.19 -6.06
C ALA A 145 -11.29 -13.06 -6.97
N HIS A 146 -11.07 -13.36 -8.26
CA HIS A 146 -10.72 -12.36 -9.27
C HIS A 146 -11.75 -11.23 -9.36
N ALA A 147 -13.05 -11.58 -9.48
CA ALA A 147 -14.11 -10.58 -9.55
C ALA A 147 -14.15 -9.66 -8.32
N LEU A 148 -13.89 -10.19 -7.12
CA LEU A 148 -13.80 -9.37 -5.90
C LEU A 148 -12.59 -8.43 -5.93
N LEU A 149 -11.42 -8.91 -6.36
CA LEU A 149 -10.20 -8.08 -6.46
C LEU A 149 -10.36 -6.97 -7.51
N GLU A 150 -10.89 -7.31 -8.69
CA GLU A 150 -11.16 -6.36 -9.78
C GLU A 150 -12.18 -5.29 -9.40
N SER A 151 -13.10 -5.60 -8.48
CA SER A 151 -14.06 -4.63 -7.98
C SER A 151 -13.44 -3.53 -7.10
N GLY A 152 -12.20 -3.73 -6.61
CA GLY A 152 -11.51 -2.82 -5.69
C GLY A 152 -12.14 -2.73 -4.28
N LYS A 153 -13.12 -3.59 -3.97
CA LYS A 153 -13.85 -3.55 -2.68
C LYS A 153 -13.25 -4.42 -1.59
N ALA A 154 -12.35 -5.32 -1.95
CA ALA A 154 -11.71 -6.27 -1.05
C ALA A 154 -11.02 -5.55 0.13
N LYS A 155 -11.18 -6.10 1.33
CA LYS A 155 -10.48 -5.68 2.54
C LYS A 155 -9.60 -6.83 3.01
N GLY A 156 -8.30 -6.59 3.18
CA GLY A 156 -7.34 -7.64 3.50
C GLY A 156 -7.00 -8.53 2.30
N LYS A 157 -6.78 -9.82 2.54
CA LYS A 157 -6.38 -10.81 1.54
C LYS A 157 -7.42 -11.92 1.41
N VAL A 158 -7.79 -12.25 0.17
CA VAL A 158 -8.61 -13.42 -0.15
C VAL A 158 -7.70 -14.63 -0.23
N VAL A 159 -8.07 -15.72 0.44
CA VAL A 159 -7.30 -16.97 0.48
C VAL A 159 -8.17 -18.14 0.02
N LEU A 160 -7.55 -19.06 -0.73
CA LEU A 160 -8.10 -20.36 -1.09
C LEU A 160 -7.09 -21.42 -0.64
N GLU A 161 -7.56 -22.59 -0.22
CA GLU A 161 -6.68 -23.66 0.24
C GLU A 161 -7.25 -25.06 -0.08
N GLY A 162 -6.38 -26.04 -0.26
CA GLY A 162 -6.77 -27.39 -0.71
C GLY A 162 -7.20 -27.42 -2.19
N PHE A 163 -7.49 -28.60 -2.72
CA PHE A 163 -7.89 -28.82 -4.12
C PHE A 163 -9.12 -29.72 -4.17
#